data_AF-A0A7L4MIP0-F1
#
_entry.id   AF-A0A7L4MIP0-F1
#
_cell.length_a   1.000
_cell.length_b   1.000
_cell.length_c   1.000
_cell.angle_alpha   90.00
_cell.angle_beta   90.00
_cell.angle_gamma   90.00
#
_symmetry.space_group_name_H-M   'P 1'
#
loop_
_entity.id
_entity.type
_entity.pdbx_description
1 polymer ?
#
loop_
_entity_poly.entity_id
_entity_poly.type
_entity_poly.pdbx_seq_one_letter_code
_entity_poly.pdbx_strand_id
1 'polypeptide(L)'
;VVAIDFGTSYSGYCFSLSSSTDQIRQVYWGTEHGLKTPKTPTCILFNQKQEFRKFGYDAVMKYKSLPSKEADNWYFFQNFKMHLYNTKVTSGMELKASNGKTLPALTVFSESLRYLKDHALETIQEASFQTVCNPEEITWVLTVPAIWSSAARQFMRLAAVEAGLISNMISENLIIALEPEAASLWCKRL
;
A
#
# COMPACT_ATOMS: atom_id res chain seq x y z
N VAL A 1 2.04 14.56 -7.42
CA VAL A 1 1.39 14.05 -6.19
C VAL A 1 0.91 12.64 -6.44
N VAL A 2 1.15 11.71 -5.52
CA VAL A 2 0.60 10.34 -5.56
C VAL A 2 -0.27 10.11 -4.34
N ALA A 3 -1.54 9.78 -4.53
CA ALA A 3 -2.48 9.52 -3.46
C ALA A 3 -2.79 8.02 -3.39
N ILE A 4 -2.34 7.39 -2.32
CA ILE A 4 -2.54 5.97 -2.02
C ILE A 4 -3.75 5.84 -1.09
N ASP A 5 -4.77 5.15 -1.59
CA ASP A 5 -5.81 4.59 -0.76
C ASP A 5 -5.39 3.20 -0.33
N PHE A 6 -4.84 3.09 0.88
CA PHE A 6 -4.38 1.83 1.44
C PHE A 6 -5.51 1.19 2.24
N GLY A 7 -6.54 0.64 1.61
CA GLY A 7 -7.72 0.12 2.31
C GLY A 7 -7.47 -1.21 3.04
N THR A 8 -8.42 -1.63 3.88
CA THR A 8 -8.32 -2.93 4.58
C THR A 8 -8.42 -4.11 3.61
N SER A 9 -9.36 -4.07 2.68
CA SER A 9 -9.62 -5.15 1.72
C SER A 9 -9.03 -4.88 0.35
N TYR A 10 -8.98 -3.62 -0.08
CA TYR A 10 -8.51 -3.22 -1.40
C TYR A 10 -7.69 -1.93 -1.30
N SER A 11 -6.60 -1.89 -2.04
CA SER A 11 -5.69 -0.76 -2.13
C SER A 11 -5.53 -0.31 -3.57
N GLY A 12 -5.25 0.97 -3.77
CA GLY A 12 -4.94 1.53 -5.08
C GLY A 12 -4.40 2.94 -4.93
N TYR A 13 -3.98 3.54 -6.04
CA TYR A 13 -3.55 4.93 -6.04
C TYR A 13 -4.00 5.64 -7.30
N CYS A 14 -4.03 6.96 -7.20
CA CYS A 14 -4.10 7.86 -8.34
C CYS A 14 -2.96 8.87 -8.23
N PHE A 15 -2.67 9.55 -9.33
CA PHE A 15 -1.62 10.57 -9.35
C PHE A 15 -1.96 11.73 -10.27
N SER A 16 -1.32 12.86 -10.00
CA SER A 16 -1.32 14.02 -10.88
C SER A 16 0.11 14.56 -11.03
N LEU A 17 0.40 15.05 -12.24
CA LEU A 17 1.69 15.66 -12.56
C LEU A 17 1.58 17.18 -12.37
N SER A 18 2.69 17.82 -12.01
CA SER A 18 2.75 19.29 -11.86
C SER A 18 2.39 20.03 -13.14
N SER A 19 2.67 19.44 -14.31
CA SER A 19 2.30 19.96 -15.62
C SER A 19 0.79 19.89 -15.93
N SER A 20 0.02 19.14 -15.14
CA SER A 20 -1.41 18.87 -15.39
C SER A 20 -2.16 18.56 -14.09
N THR A 21 -2.14 19.51 -13.14
CA THR A 21 -2.70 19.32 -11.79
C THR A 21 -4.20 19.02 -11.77
N ASP A 22 -4.94 19.42 -12.80
CA ASP A 22 -6.39 19.17 -12.94
C ASP A 22 -6.71 17.78 -13.52
N GLN A 23 -5.70 17.05 -13.99
CA GLN A 23 -5.87 15.70 -14.54
C GLN A 23 -5.43 14.64 -13.53
N ILE A 24 -6.39 14.11 -12.78
CA ILE A 24 -6.17 12.96 -11.90
C ILE A 24 -6.14 11.70 -12.76
N ARG A 25 -5.01 11.02 -12.77
CA ARG A 25 -4.81 9.76 -13.49
C ARG A 25 -5.14 8.60 -12.57
N GLN A 26 -6.21 7.88 -12.89
CA GLN A 26 -6.62 6.66 -12.21
C GLN A 26 -5.84 5.46 -12.76
N VAL A 27 -5.29 4.63 -11.86
CA VAL A 27 -4.63 3.37 -12.22
C VAL A 27 -5.63 2.22 -12.11
N TYR A 28 -5.56 1.30 -13.07
CA TYR A 28 -6.36 0.08 -13.12
C TYR A 28 -5.48 -1.15 -12.92
N TRP A 29 -6.03 -2.14 -12.24
CA TRP A 29 -5.32 -3.34 -11.78
C TRP A 29 -5.94 -4.61 -12.35
N GLY A 30 -5.13 -5.66 -12.41
CA GLY A 30 -5.58 -7.02 -12.69
C GLY A 30 -5.72 -7.38 -14.17
N THR A 31 -5.20 -6.55 -15.09
CA THR A 31 -5.24 -6.81 -16.55
C THR A 31 -4.69 -8.18 -16.91
N GLU A 32 -3.60 -8.62 -16.28
CA GLU A 32 -3.01 -9.96 -16.49
C GLU A 32 -3.95 -11.11 -16.12
N HIS A 33 -4.95 -10.84 -15.27
CA HIS A 33 -5.96 -11.80 -14.83
C HIS A 33 -7.32 -11.57 -15.51
N GLY A 34 -7.37 -10.77 -16.57
CA GLY A 34 -8.61 -10.42 -17.28
C GLY A 34 -9.53 -9.46 -16.52
N LEU A 35 -9.00 -8.72 -15.55
CA LEU A 35 -9.73 -7.74 -14.74
C LEU A 35 -9.32 -6.31 -15.11
N LYS A 36 -10.18 -5.35 -14.77
CA LYS A 36 -9.87 -3.92 -14.90
C LYS A 36 -10.54 -3.14 -13.76
N THR A 37 -9.94 -3.18 -12.58
CA THR A 37 -10.50 -2.58 -11.36
C THR A 37 -9.68 -1.37 -10.92
N PRO A 38 -10.31 -0.36 -10.29
CA PRO A 38 -9.58 0.82 -9.80
C PRO A 38 -8.66 0.52 -8.59
N LYS A 39 -8.79 -0.68 -8.00
CA LYS A 39 -8.02 -1.15 -6.85
C LYS A 39 -7.70 -2.64 -6.98
N THR A 40 -6.67 -3.07 -6.28
CA THR A 40 -6.23 -4.46 -6.13
C THR A 40 -6.45 -4.93 -4.69
N PRO A 41 -6.64 -6.24 -4.42
CA PRO A 41 -6.74 -6.75 -3.05
C PRO A 41 -5.56 -6.31 -2.16
N THR A 42 -5.82 -5.98 -0.90
CA THR A 42 -4.76 -5.68 0.08
C THR A 42 -4.23 -6.97 0.67
N CYS A 43 -3.58 -7.73 -0.20
CA CYS A 43 -3.03 -9.04 0.10
C CYS A 43 -1.55 -9.06 -0.27
N ILE A 44 -0.72 -9.62 0.59
CA ILE A 44 0.71 -9.70 0.39
C ILE A 44 1.20 -11.12 0.67
N LEU A 45 2.15 -11.57 -0.13
CA LEU A 45 2.66 -12.93 -0.11
C LEU A 45 4.18 -12.93 0.02
N PHE A 46 4.67 -13.63 1.04
CA PHE A 46 6.08 -13.91 1.26
C PHE A 46 6.37 -15.40 1.10
N ASN A 47 7.57 -15.75 0.66
CA ASN A 47 8.01 -17.13 0.58
C ASN A 47 8.47 -17.69 1.93
N GLN A 48 8.97 -18.93 1.95
CA GLN A 48 9.49 -19.58 3.15
C GLN A 48 10.69 -18.86 3.81
N LYS A 49 11.45 -18.08 3.03
CA LYS A 49 12.54 -17.24 3.52
C LYS A 49 12.08 -15.88 4.05
N GLN A 50 10.76 -15.65 4.14
CA GLN A 50 10.16 -14.39 4.57
C GLN A 50 10.49 -13.22 3.62
N GLU A 51 10.81 -13.52 2.36
CA GLU A 51 11.07 -12.52 1.33
C GLU A 51 9.77 -12.15 0.62
N PHE A 52 9.53 -10.85 0.41
CA PHE A 52 8.39 -10.37 -0.37
C PHE A 52 8.41 -10.98 -1.77
N ARG A 53 7.25 -11.40 -2.27
CA ARG A 53 7.12 -11.98 -3.62
C ARG A 53 6.05 -11.32 -4.46
N LYS A 54 4.86 -11.15 -3.92
CA LYS A 54 3.67 -10.72 -4.68
C LYS A 54 2.77 -9.87 -3.78
N PHE A 55 2.08 -8.90 -4.38
CA PHE A 55 1.02 -8.11 -3.77
C PHE A 55 -0.24 -8.18 -4.64
N GLY A 56 -1.43 -7.86 -4.12
CA GLY A 56 -2.62 -7.68 -4.94
C GLY A 56 -3.20 -8.98 -5.49
N TYR A 57 -3.83 -8.89 -6.66
CA TYR A 57 -4.36 -10.04 -7.41
C TYR A 57 -3.30 -11.14 -7.59
N ASP A 58 -2.08 -10.73 -7.92
CA ASP A 58 -0.90 -11.57 -8.07
C ASP A 58 -0.60 -12.42 -6.83
N ALA A 59 -0.69 -11.83 -5.63
CA ALA A 59 -0.53 -12.55 -4.37
C ALA A 59 -1.65 -13.59 -4.19
N VAL A 60 -2.89 -13.20 -4.46
CA VAL A 60 -4.07 -14.07 -4.31
C VAL A 60 -3.99 -15.26 -5.28
N MET A 61 -3.70 -15.01 -6.55
CA MET A 61 -3.64 -16.03 -7.60
C MET A 61 -2.47 -16.98 -7.37
N LYS A 62 -1.30 -16.45 -6.98
CA LYS A 62 -0.15 -17.28 -6.61
C LYS A 62 -0.47 -18.15 -5.40
N TYR A 63 -1.01 -17.60 -4.32
CA TYR A 63 -1.32 -18.39 -3.12
C TYR A 63 -2.36 -19.49 -3.39
N LYS A 64 -3.42 -19.19 -4.15
CA LYS A 64 -4.47 -20.16 -4.49
C LYS A 64 -4.00 -21.29 -5.42
N SER A 65 -2.95 -21.06 -6.20
CA SER A 65 -2.39 -22.07 -7.12
C SER A 65 -1.32 -22.96 -6.49
N LEU A 66 -0.85 -22.64 -5.27
CA LEU A 66 0.12 -23.47 -4.56
C LEU A 66 -0.53 -24.80 -4.12
N PRO A 67 0.15 -25.95 -4.28
CA PRO A 67 -0.26 -27.18 -3.61
C PRO A 67 -0.33 -26.99 -2.10
N SER A 68 -1.25 -27.65 -1.40
CA SER A 68 -1.45 -27.45 0.05
C SER A 68 -0.17 -27.59 0.88
N LYS A 69 0.67 -28.60 0.57
CA LYS A 69 1.96 -28.81 1.26
C LYS A 69 2.96 -27.67 1.06
N GLU A 70 2.87 -26.96 -0.07
CA GLU A 70 3.71 -25.79 -0.32
C GLU A 70 3.11 -24.54 0.31
N ALA A 71 1.79 -24.35 0.24
CA ALA A 71 1.10 -23.19 0.82
C ALA A 71 1.40 -23.01 2.31
N ASP A 72 1.59 -24.12 3.05
CA ASP A 72 2.00 -24.12 4.46
C ASP A 72 3.36 -23.45 4.70
N ASN A 73 4.24 -23.38 3.70
CA ASN A 73 5.56 -22.77 3.78
C ASN A 73 5.58 -21.29 3.39
N TRP A 74 4.49 -20.75 2.85
CA TRP A 74 4.37 -19.35 2.47
C TRP A 74 3.65 -18.54 3.54
N TYR A 75 3.85 -17.21 3.53
CA TYR A 75 3.18 -16.30 4.44
C TYR A 75 2.26 -15.40 3.63
N PHE A 76 0.97 -15.74 3.62
CA PHE A 76 -0.07 -14.96 2.96
C PHE A 76 -0.83 -14.14 4.00
N PHE A 77 -0.86 -12.83 3.82
CA PHE A 77 -1.58 -11.90 4.69
C PHE A 77 -2.70 -11.21 3.91
N GLN A 78 -3.85 -11.07 4.57
CA GLN A 78 -5.03 -10.33 4.09
C GLN A 78 -5.71 -9.66 5.29
N ASN A 79 -6.45 -8.56 5.05
CA ASN A 79 -7.15 -7.80 6.10
C ASN A 79 -6.26 -7.37 7.28
N PHE A 80 -4.94 -7.33 7.07
CA PHE A 80 -3.97 -7.19 8.16
C PHE A 80 -3.99 -5.79 8.80
N LYS A 81 -4.51 -4.77 8.09
CA LYS A 81 -4.81 -3.43 8.64
C LYS A 81 -5.68 -3.46 9.89
N MET A 82 -6.55 -4.47 10.04
CA MET A 82 -7.42 -4.60 11.21
C MET A 82 -6.64 -4.78 12.51
N HIS A 83 -5.39 -5.23 12.47
CA HIS A 83 -4.57 -5.36 13.67
C HIS A 83 -4.19 -4.00 14.29
N LEU A 84 -4.23 -2.92 13.51
CA LEU A 84 -4.02 -1.56 14.02
C LEU A 84 -5.30 -0.96 14.63
N TYR A 85 -6.45 -1.64 14.50
CA TYR A 85 -7.71 -1.19 15.06
C TYR A 85 -7.86 -1.65 16.51
N ASN A 86 -8.12 -0.71 17.44
CA ASN A 86 -8.34 -0.97 18.87
C ASN A 86 -7.24 -1.79 19.59
N THR A 87 -6.05 -1.87 19.00
CA THR A 87 -4.89 -2.55 19.60
C THR A 87 -3.86 -1.52 20.08
N LYS A 88 -3.13 -1.87 21.15
CA LYS A 88 -1.93 -1.10 21.53
C LYS A 88 -0.86 -1.31 20.45
N VAL A 89 -0.67 -0.30 19.61
CA VAL A 89 0.32 -0.34 18.52
C VAL A 89 1.72 -0.21 19.11
N THR A 90 2.58 -1.19 18.82
CA THR A 90 3.98 -1.26 19.28
C THR A 90 4.90 -1.66 18.13
N SER A 91 6.18 -1.29 18.19
CA SER A 91 7.18 -1.66 17.19
C SER A 91 7.37 -3.17 17.05
N GLY A 92 7.24 -3.94 18.14
CA GLY A 92 7.34 -5.40 18.15
C GLY A 92 6.04 -6.14 17.85
N MET A 93 5.02 -5.48 17.28
CA MET A 93 3.78 -6.14 16.89
C MET A 93 4.06 -7.19 15.80
N GLU A 94 3.48 -8.37 15.95
CA GLU A 94 3.49 -9.41 14.92
C GLU A 94 2.10 -9.56 14.28
N LEU A 95 2.09 -9.95 13.01
CA LEU A 95 0.88 -10.31 12.29
C LEU A 95 0.90 -11.80 12.01
N LYS A 96 -0.28 -12.42 12.06
CA LYS A 96 -0.46 -13.83 11.68
C LYS A 96 -0.86 -13.94 10.21
N ALA A 97 -0.12 -14.76 9.46
CA ALA A 97 -0.48 -15.19 8.13
C ALA A 97 -1.63 -16.21 8.19
N SER A 98 -2.24 -16.52 7.05
CA SER A 98 -3.36 -17.48 6.96
C SER A 98 -3.05 -18.89 7.46
N ASN A 99 -1.77 -19.29 7.50
CA ASN A 99 -1.30 -20.56 8.08
C ASN A 99 -0.90 -20.46 9.56
N GLY A 100 -1.14 -19.33 10.22
CA GLY A 100 -0.81 -19.10 11.63
C GLY A 100 0.64 -18.71 11.92
N LYS A 101 1.55 -18.75 10.94
CA LYS A 101 2.92 -18.25 11.09
C LYS A 101 2.93 -16.73 11.22
N THR A 102 3.96 -16.17 11.85
CA THR A 102 4.05 -14.73 12.11
C THR A 102 5.17 -14.04 11.35
N LEU A 103 4.97 -12.74 11.07
CA LEU A 103 6.00 -11.79 10.67
C LEU A 103 5.82 -10.47 11.43
N PRO A 104 6.88 -9.65 11.58
CA PRO A 104 6.73 -8.31 12.13
C PRO A 104 5.73 -7.48 11.32
N ALA A 105 4.83 -6.79 12.02
CA ALA A 105 3.82 -5.96 11.38
C ALA A 105 4.46 -4.88 10.49
N LEU A 106 5.55 -4.26 10.98
CA LEU A 106 6.24 -3.24 10.23
C LEU A 106 6.69 -3.75 8.85
N THR A 107 7.22 -4.98 8.76
CA THR A 107 7.62 -5.62 7.50
C THR A 107 6.44 -5.79 6.55
N VAL A 108 5.32 -6.32 7.02
CA VAL A 108 4.14 -6.56 6.15
C VAL A 108 3.57 -5.25 5.60
N PHE A 109 3.50 -4.22 6.44
CA PHE A 109 3.00 -2.90 6.02
C PHE A 109 4.00 -2.17 5.11
N SER A 110 5.30 -2.16 5.44
CA SER A 110 6.31 -1.47 4.65
C SER A 110 6.51 -2.11 3.28
N GLU A 111 6.54 -3.43 3.16
CA GLU A 111 6.63 -4.10 1.85
C GLU A 111 5.38 -3.86 0.99
N SER A 112 4.19 -3.78 1.62
CA SER A 112 2.96 -3.43 0.91
C SER A 112 3.01 -2.00 0.34
N LEU A 113 3.47 -1.04 1.15
CA LEU A 113 3.65 0.34 0.71
C LEU A 113 4.77 0.48 -0.33
N ARG A 114 5.86 -0.29 -0.19
CA ARG A 114 6.98 -0.29 -1.12
C ARG A 114 6.52 -0.78 -2.50
N TYR A 115 5.76 -1.87 -2.55
CA TYR A 115 5.17 -2.34 -3.80
C TYR A 115 4.31 -1.25 -4.48
N LEU A 116 3.41 -0.60 -3.72
CA LEU A 116 2.57 0.48 -4.27
C LEU A 116 3.39 1.67 -4.76
N LYS A 117 4.47 2.02 -4.05
CA LYS A 117 5.41 3.07 -4.44
C LYS A 117 6.11 2.71 -5.74
N ASP A 118 6.73 1.54 -5.81
CA ASP A 118 7.50 1.10 -6.98
C ASP A 118 6.60 1.01 -8.23
N HIS A 119 5.41 0.43 -8.08
CA HIS A 119 4.41 0.39 -9.15
C HIS A 119 3.96 1.80 -9.58
N ALA A 120 3.81 2.75 -8.65
CA ALA A 120 3.49 4.13 -8.97
C ALA A 120 4.60 4.83 -9.75
N LEU A 121 5.86 4.64 -9.36
CA LEU A 121 7.01 5.20 -10.04
C LEU A 121 7.12 4.68 -11.48
N GLU A 122 6.98 3.37 -11.68
CA GLU A 122 6.97 2.74 -13.01
C GLU A 122 5.83 3.32 -13.88
N THR A 123 4.61 3.36 -13.35
CA THR A 123 3.44 3.90 -14.08
C THR A 123 3.62 5.38 -14.45
N ILE A 124 4.21 6.18 -13.56
CA ILE A 124 4.48 7.61 -13.82
C ILE A 124 5.51 7.76 -14.92
N GLN A 125 6.59 6.96 -14.87
CA GLN A 125 7.66 6.99 -15.87
C GLN A 125 7.16 6.64 -17.27
N GLU A 126 6.28 5.65 -17.39
CA GLU A 126 5.62 5.28 -18.64
C GLU A 126 4.75 6.44 -19.16
N ALA A 127 4.01 7.09 -18.27
CA ALA A 127 3.03 8.10 -18.63
C ALA A 127 3.62 9.53 -18.80
N SER A 128 4.89 9.75 -18.46
CA SER A 128 5.63 11.03 -18.57
C SER A 128 6.56 11.11 -19.78
N PHE A 129 6.45 10.16 -20.72
CA PHE A 129 7.34 10.03 -21.88
C PHE A 129 8.83 10.05 -21.48
N GLN A 130 9.20 9.35 -20.40
CA GLN A 130 10.58 9.25 -19.90
C GLN A 130 11.17 10.54 -19.31
N THR A 131 10.35 11.54 -18.97
CA THR A 131 10.85 12.61 -18.08
C THR A 131 11.20 11.99 -16.74
N VAL A 132 12.45 12.11 -16.31
CA VAL A 132 12.94 11.58 -15.04
C VAL A 132 12.12 12.19 -13.91
N CYS A 133 11.30 11.37 -13.25
CA CYS A 133 10.62 11.76 -12.03
C CYS A 133 11.60 11.56 -10.88
N ASN A 134 12.08 12.65 -10.29
CA ASN A 134 12.87 12.55 -9.07
C ASN A 134 11.94 12.09 -7.93
N PRO A 135 12.19 10.92 -7.29
CA PRO A 135 11.35 10.45 -6.19
C PRO A 135 11.24 11.45 -5.03
N GLU A 136 12.25 12.33 -4.84
CA GLU A 136 12.24 13.36 -3.80
C GLU A 136 11.25 14.50 -4.07
N GLU A 137 10.79 14.66 -5.31
CA GLU A 137 9.79 15.67 -5.69
C GLU A 137 8.35 15.16 -5.52
N ILE A 138 8.19 13.88 -5.14
CA ILE A 138 6.87 13.28 -4.98
C ILE A 138 6.33 13.58 -3.59
N THR A 139 5.23 14.32 -3.55
CA THR A 139 4.34 14.34 -2.39
C THR A 139 3.43 13.11 -2.40
N TRP A 140 3.56 12.29 -1.36
CA TRP A 140 2.71 11.14 -1.08
C TRP A 140 1.55 11.55 -0.18
N VAL A 141 0.34 11.15 -0.55
CA VAL A 141 -0.84 11.20 0.33
C VAL A 141 -1.21 9.77 0.66
N LEU A 142 -1.22 9.41 1.94
CA LEU A 142 -1.59 8.08 2.40
C LEU A 142 -2.86 8.19 3.24
N THR A 143 -3.95 7.57 2.79
CA THR A 143 -5.21 7.60 3.52
C THR A 143 -5.22 6.60 4.68
N VAL A 144 -5.82 7.00 5.78
CA VAL A 144 -6.03 6.17 6.97
C VAL A 144 -7.44 6.33 7.54
N PRO A 145 -8.00 5.31 8.22
CA PRO A 145 -9.29 5.44 8.88
C PRO A 145 -9.29 6.55 9.94
N ALA A 146 -10.36 7.33 10.01
CA ALA A 146 -10.48 8.44 10.98
C ALA A 146 -10.46 7.99 12.45
N ILE A 147 -10.90 6.76 12.71
CA ILE A 147 -10.96 6.15 14.05
C ILE A 147 -9.59 5.67 14.56
N TRP A 148 -8.53 5.80 13.76
CA TRP A 148 -7.20 5.37 14.17
C TRP A 148 -6.56 6.29 15.20
N SER A 149 -5.90 5.67 16.17
CA SER A 149 -5.14 6.36 17.20
C SER A 149 -3.93 7.11 16.61
N SER A 150 -3.39 8.07 17.38
CA SER A 150 -2.11 8.72 17.05
C SER A 150 -0.99 7.70 16.83
N ALA A 151 -0.94 6.64 17.65
CA ALA A 151 0.05 5.57 17.52
C ALA A 151 -0.07 4.79 16.19
N ALA A 152 -1.30 4.46 15.75
CA ALA A 152 -1.52 3.81 14.46
C ALA A 152 -1.09 4.69 13.28
N ARG A 153 -1.36 6.00 13.35
CA ARG A 153 -0.91 6.97 12.33
C ARG A 153 0.62 7.09 12.31
N GLN A 154 1.27 7.14 13.47
CA GLN A 154 2.73 7.17 13.56
C GLN A 154 3.36 5.87 13.03
N PHE A 155 2.74 4.72 13.30
CA PHE A 155 3.16 3.44 12.75
C PHE A 155 3.10 3.42 11.21
N MET A 156 2.05 3.96 10.59
CA MET A 156 2.01 4.08 9.12
C MET A 156 3.10 4.99 8.58
N ARG A 157 3.39 6.08 9.28
CA ARG A 157 4.50 6.97 8.90
C ARG A 157 5.83 6.24 8.95
N LEU A 158 6.06 5.43 9.99
CA LEU A 158 7.23 4.58 10.10
C LEU A 158 7.29 3.56 8.97
N ALA A 159 6.19 2.88 8.66
CA ALA A 159 6.11 1.96 7.53
C ALA A 159 6.41 2.64 6.19
N ALA A 160 5.99 3.90 6.01
CA ALA A 160 6.30 4.69 4.82
C ALA A 160 7.79 5.07 4.71
N VAL A 161 8.47 5.32 5.84
CA VAL A 161 9.93 5.49 5.88
C VAL A 161 10.62 4.20 5.49
N GLU A 162 10.27 3.06 6.09
CA GLU A 162 10.84 1.75 5.76
C GLU A 162 10.61 1.37 4.29
N ALA A 163 9.45 1.74 3.73
CA ALA A 163 9.12 1.52 2.33
C ALA A 163 9.88 2.46 1.36
N GLY A 164 10.55 3.50 1.88
CA GLY A 164 11.26 4.50 1.10
C GLY A 164 10.32 5.43 0.32
N LEU A 165 9.09 5.68 0.82
CA LEU A 165 8.25 6.76 0.30
C LEU A 165 8.81 8.13 0.71
N ILE A 166 9.39 8.18 1.92
CA ILE A 166 9.99 9.36 2.53
C ILE A 166 11.30 8.98 3.22
N SER A 167 12.24 9.92 3.28
CA SER A 167 13.57 9.68 3.83
C SER A 167 13.60 9.56 5.36
N ASN A 168 12.66 10.18 6.08
CA ASN A 168 12.61 10.18 7.54
C ASN A 168 11.25 10.58 8.12
N MET A 169 11.11 10.43 9.45
CA MET A 169 9.88 10.68 10.21
C MET A 169 9.41 12.14 10.28
N ILE A 170 10.19 13.10 9.79
CA ILE A 170 9.82 14.53 9.76
C ILE A 170 9.60 15.07 8.34
N SER A 171 9.87 14.27 7.30
CA SER A 171 9.73 14.69 5.90
C SER A 171 8.32 15.18 5.56
N GLU A 172 8.19 16.40 5.05
CA GLU A 172 6.90 17.01 4.70
C GLU A 172 6.27 16.41 3.42
N ASN A 173 7.02 15.58 2.68
CA ASN A 173 6.57 14.92 1.46
C ASN A 173 5.58 13.77 1.71
N LEU A 174 5.16 13.52 2.95
CA LEU A 174 4.09 12.59 3.29
C LEU A 174 2.97 13.29 4.06
N ILE A 175 1.78 13.25 3.49
CA ILE A 175 0.53 13.69 4.11
C ILE A 175 -0.26 12.46 4.51
N ILE A 176 -0.54 12.30 5.81
CA ILE A 176 -1.50 11.31 6.30
C ILE A 176 -2.89 11.96 6.27
N ALA A 177 -3.73 11.54 5.33
CA ALA A 177 -5.09 12.06 5.16
C ALA A 177 -6.13 11.12 5.79
N LEU A 178 -7.18 11.66 6.41
CA LEU A 178 -8.27 10.81 6.87
C LEU A 178 -9.16 10.42 5.68
N GLU A 179 -9.52 9.15 5.58
CA GLU A 179 -10.43 8.62 4.56
C GLU A 179 -11.72 9.47 4.39
N PRO A 180 -12.47 9.84 5.45
CA PRO A 180 -13.68 10.65 5.28
C PRO A 180 -13.41 12.09 4.83
N GLU A 181 -12.25 12.67 5.19
CA GLU A 181 -11.87 14.01 4.74
C GLU A 181 -11.53 14.02 3.25
N ALA A 182 -10.76 13.03 2.80
CA ALA A 182 -10.44 12.82 1.39
C ALA A 182 -11.73 12.62 0.55
N ALA A 183 -12.66 11.81 1.06
CA ALA A 183 -13.97 11.60 0.43
C ALA A 183 -14.78 12.91 0.36
N SER A 184 -14.84 13.69 1.45
CA SER A 184 -15.56 14.97 1.48
C SER A 184 -14.99 15.98 0.48
N LEU A 185 -13.65 16.08 0.38
CA LEU A 185 -13.01 16.99 -0.56
C LEU A 185 -13.30 16.59 -2.02
N TRP A 186 -13.38 15.29 -2.31
CA TRP A 186 -13.77 14.80 -3.62
C TRP A 186 -15.23 15.17 -3.95
N CYS A 187 -16.17 14.94 -3.02
CA CYS A 187 -17.57 15.29 -3.23
C CYS A 187 -17.80 16.78 -3.50
N LYS A 188 -16.97 17.67 -2.94
CA LYS A 188 -17.05 19.12 -3.23
C LYS A 188 -16.68 19.49 -4.69
N ARG A 189 -16.06 18.57 -5.43
CA ARG A 189 -15.66 18.77 -6.84
C ARG A 189 -16.65 18.15 -7.83
N LEU A 190 -17.67 17.42 -7.36
CA LEU A 190 -18.78 16.90 -8.17
C LEU A 190 -19.78 18.02 -8.45
#